data_AF-A0AAE6JK08-F1
#
_entry.id   AF-A0AAE6JK08-F1
#
_cell.length_a   1.000
_cell.length_b   1.000
_cell.length_c   1.000
_cell.angle_alpha   90.00
_cell.angle_beta   90.00
_cell.angle_gamma   90.00
#
_symmetry.space_group_name_H-M   'P 1'
#
loop_
_entity.id
_entity.type
_entity.pdbx_description
1 polymer ?
#
loop_
_entity_poly.entity_id
_entity_poly.type
_entity_poly.pdbx_seq_one_letter_code
_entity_poly.pdbx_strand_id
1 'polypeptide(L)'
;MKRIFIAFSVLLLIIAVGMSLTGYTLAIPLSQINSDRLNTPLPKARSDQNLQPLSDCDFSKGNWTAYIVISTDDFNDLNPLIGKRVCWKTNSKALLMKMKKDWVFKYRENSDMGTVNSSFYLVQDGVMVFESGIVLDKNNQGLQNSKYGWMQPVNGMAFCKYLQGL
;
A
#
# COMPACT_ATOMS: atom_id res chain seq x y z
N MET A 1 17.35 -26.05 31.62
CA MET A 1 16.49 -24.87 31.40
C MET A 1 17.27 -23.59 31.08
N LYS A 2 18.15 -23.05 31.94
CA LYS A 2 18.91 -21.81 31.64
C LYS A 2 19.69 -21.82 30.31
N ARG A 3 20.35 -22.93 29.97
CA ARG A 3 21.08 -23.08 28.69
C ARG A 3 20.19 -23.04 27.45
N ILE A 4 18.96 -23.54 27.57
CA ILE A 4 17.97 -23.54 26.48
C ILE A 4 17.47 -22.12 26.24
N PHE A 5 17.19 -21.36 27.31
CA PHE A 5 16.82 -19.95 27.20
C PHE A 5 17.92 -19.10 26.56
N ILE A 6 19.19 -19.31 26.96
CA ILE A 6 20.32 -18.58 26.37
C ILE A 6 20.45 -18.90 24.88
N ALA A 7 20.37 -20.17 24.49
CA ALA A 7 20.43 -20.56 23.08
C ALA A 7 19.28 -19.95 22.26
N PHE A 8 18.07 -19.90 22.81
CA PHE A 8 16.92 -19.30 22.15
C PHE A 8 17.06 -17.78 21.99
N SER A 9 17.56 -17.08 23.02
CA SER A 9 17.82 -15.65 22.96
C SER A 9 18.90 -15.30 21.94
N VAL A 10 19.97 -16.09 21.86
CA VAL A 10 21.03 -15.91 20.86
C VAL A 10 20.49 -16.13 19.44
N LEU A 11 19.65 -17.15 19.24
CA LEU A 11 19.00 -17.40 17.95
C LEU A 11 18.11 -16.22 17.52
N LEU A 12 17.28 -15.69 18.42
CA LEU A 12 16.46 -14.50 18.16
C LEU A 12 17.30 -13.27 17.83
N LEU A 13 18.44 -13.09 18.52
CA LEU A 13 19.36 -11.98 18.26
C LEU A 13 20.00 -12.09 16.86
N ILE A 14 20.45 -13.28 16.48
CA ILE A 14 21.03 -13.53 15.14
C ILE A 14 19.99 -13.27 14.05
N ILE A 15 18.76 -13.72 14.27
CA ILE A 15 17.64 -13.46 13.36
C ILE A 15 17.36 -11.95 13.23
N ALA A 16 17.32 -11.21 14.34
CA ALA A 16 17.11 -9.76 14.33
C ALA A 16 18.24 -8.99 13.64
N VAL A 17 19.50 -9.38 13.88
CA VAL A 17 20.68 -8.80 13.22
C VAL A 17 20.71 -9.14 11.72
N GLY A 18 20.34 -10.36 11.35
CA GLY A 18 20.19 -10.75 9.94
C GLY A 18 19.11 -9.93 9.22
N MET A 19 17.96 -9.72 9.86
CA MET A 19 16.90 -8.86 9.31
C MET A 19 17.33 -7.40 9.20
N SER A 20 18.07 -6.86 10.18
CA SER A 20 18.52 -5.46 10.12
C SER A 20 19.58 -5.22 9.04
N LEU A 21 20.49 -6.18 8.82
CA LEU A 21 21.54 -6.09 7.79
C LEU A 21 21.00 -6.24 6.36
N THR A 22 19.98 -7.08 6.18
CA THR A 22 19.41 -7.38 4.86
C THR A 22 18.26 -6.44 4.48
N GLY A 23 17.80 -5.59 5.41
CA GLY A 23 16.65 -4.69 5.19
C GLY A 23 15.31 -5.42 5.09
N TYR A 24 15.28 -6.74 5.37
CA TYR A 24 14.05 -7.52 5.39
C TYR A 24 13.20 -7.06 6.57
N THR A 25 12.20 -6.23 6.25
CA THR A 25 11.12 -5.92 7.17
C THR A 25 10.08 -7.01 6.98
N LEU A 26 9.72 -7.74 8.04
CA LEU A 26 8.56 -8.64 8.03
C LEU A 26 7.30 -7.78 7.84
N ALA A 27 6.94 -7.54 6.58
CA ALA A 27 5.64 -6.99 6.22
C ALA A 27 4.64 -8.15 6.32
N ILE A 28 3.95 -8.24 7.45
CA ILE A 28 2.83 -9.18 7.58
C ILE A 28 1.71 -8.63 6.70
N PRO A 29 1.29 -9.33 5.64
CA PRO A 29 0.13 -8.92 4.85
C PRO A 29 -1.10 -8.97 5.77
N LEU A 30 -1.58 -7.79 6.15
CA LEU A 30 -2.72 -7.62 7.06
C LEU A 30 -4.04 -8.16 6.45
N SER A 31 -4.05 -8.52 5.17
CA SER A 31 -5.20 -9.06 4.43
C SER A 31 -5.67 -10.43 4.93
N GLN A 32 -4.84 -11.16 5.68
CA GLN A 32 -5.23 -12.43 6.31
C GLN A 32 -5.99 -12.26 7.64
N ILE A 33 -6.08 -11.04 8.20
CA ILE A 33 -6.57 -10.84 9.57
C ILE A 33 -8.06 -10.47 9.62
N ASN A 34 -8.65 -9.90 8.55
CA ASN A 34 -10.08 -9.55 8.51
C ASN A 34 -10.60 -9.46 7.06
N SER A 35 -11.17 -10.56 6.52
CA SER A 35 -11.67 -10.63 5.14
C SER A 35 -12.97 -9.87 4.88
N ASP A 36 -13.82 -9.72 5.90
CA ASP A 36 -15.25 -9.42 5.68
C ASP A 36 -15.52 -7.95 5.31
N ARG A 37 -14.53 -7.07 5.53
CA ARG A 37 -14.58 -5.66 5.11
C ARG A 37 -13.61 -5.33 3.99
N LEU A 38 -12.97 -6.34 3.40
CA LEU A 38 -11.89 -6.16 2.44
C LEU A 38 -12.42 -5.87 1.03
N ASN A 39 -12.18 -4.64 0.57
CA ASN A 39 -12.50 -4.17 -0.78
C ASN A 39 -14.00 -4.27 -1.08
N THR A 40 -14.76 -3.24 -0.64
CA THR A 40 -16.08 -2.94 -1.20
C THR A 40 -15.97 -3.00 -2.72
N PRO A 41 -16.83 -3.77 -3.41
CA PRO A 41 -16.73 -3.88 -4.86
C PRO A 41 -16.80 -2.48 -5.46
N LEU A 42 -15.75 -2.07 -6.18
CA LEU A 42 -15.89 -0.90 -7.03
C LEU A 42 -17.02 -1.18 -8.03
N PRO A 43 -17.89 -0.20 -8.31
CA PRO A 43 -18.93 -0.38 -9.31
C PRO A 43 -18.30 -0.82 -10.63
N LYS A 44 -18.97 -1.72 -11.36
CA LYS A 44 -18.50 -2.24 -12.65
C LYS A 44 -18.18 -1.06 -13.57
N ALA A 45 -16.89 -0.76 -13.71
CA ALA A 45 -16.41 0.41 -14.42
C ALA A 45 -16.33 0.12 -15.92
N ARG A 46 -16.64 1.13 -16.74
CA ARG A 46 -16.35 1.08 -18.18
C ARG A 46 -14.95 1.62 -18.42
N SER A 47 -14.29 1.14 -19.47
CA SER A 47 -13.00 1.72 -19.90
C SER A 47 -13.09 3.25 -19.95
N ASP A 48 -12.02 3.92 -19.53
CA ASP A 48 -11.90 5.37 -19.44
C ASP A 48 -12.76 6.08 -18.38
N GLN A 49 -13.51 5.35 -17.56
CA GLN A 49 -14.22 5.93 -16.43
C GLN A 49 -13.27 6.33 -15.31
N ASN A 50 -13.51 7.50 -14.73
CA ASN A 50 -12.83 7.96 -13.53
C ASN A 50 -13.44 7.31 -12.29
N LEU A 51 -12.59 6.78 -11.43
CA LEU A 51 -12.91 6.11 -10.18
C LEU A 51 -12.18 6.80 -9.03
N GLN A 52 -12.81 6.81 -7.86
CA GLN A 52 -12.25 7.33 -6.62
C GLN A 52 -12.32 6.22 -5.57
N PRO A 53 -11.24 5.44 -5.38
CA PRO A 53 -11.25 4.28 -4.48
C PRO A 53 -11.59 4.60 -3.03
N LEU A 54 -11.43 5.87 -2.64
CA LEU A 54 -11.64 6.36 -1.28
C LEU A 54 -12.94 7.17 -1.13
N SER A 55 -13.84 7.16 -2.13
CA SER A 55 -15.07 7.98 -2.13
C SER A 55 -15.95 7.73 -0.90
N ASP A 56 -16.02 6.48 -0.47
CA ASP A 56 -16.95 6.04 0.58
C ASP A 56 -16.33 6.16 1.99
N CYS A 57 -15.04 6.51 2.07
CA CYS A 57 -14.34 6.66 3.35
C CYS A 57 -14.70 7.98 4.04
N ASP A 58 -15.27 7.92 5.24
CA ASP A 58 -15.49 9.09 6.10
C ASP A 58 -14.30 9.27 7.07
N PHE A 59 -13.25 9.97 6.62
CA PHE A 59 -12.05 10.21 7.43
C PHE A 59 -12.27 11.13 8.64
N SER A 60 -13.45 11.73 8.79
CA SER A 60 -13.78 12.49 9.99
C SER A 60 -14.05 11.57 11.20
N LYS A 61 -14.52 10.33 10.95
CA LYS A 61 -14.95 9.36 11.97
C LYS A 61 -14.00 8.17 12.09
N GLY A 62 -13.76 7.69 13.31
CA GLY A 62 -12.86 6.56 13.58
C GLY A 62 -11.38 6.90 13.41
N ASN A 63 -10.53 5.90 13.64
CA ASN A 63 -9.08 6.00 13.56
C ASN A 63 -8.58 5.41 12.25
N TRP A 64 -8.19 6.28 11.33
CA TRP A 64 -7.70 5.87 10.02
C TRP A 64 -6.17 5.83 9.98
N THR A 65 -5.63 4.83 9.29
CA THR A 65 -4.21 4.77 8.98
C THR A 65 -4.03 4.22 7.57
N ALA A 66 -3.26 4.93 6.75
CA ALA A 66 -2.85 4.47 5.44
C ALA A 66 -1.39 4.03 5.48
N TYR A 67 -1.10 2.95 4.76
CA TYR A 67 0.24 2.40 4.57
C TYR A 67 0.53 2.24 3.09
N ILE A 68 1.76 2.60 2.69
CA ILE A 68 2.35 2.20 1.41
C ILE A 68 3.53 1.32 1.77
N VAL A 69 3.47 0.05 1.38
CA VAL A 69 4.54 -0.94 1.56
C VAL A 69 5.19 -1.18 0.21
N ILE A 70 6.47 -0.86 0.08
CA ILE A 70 7.23 -0.98 -1.15
C ILE A 70 8.15 -2.19 -1.04
N SER A 71 8.02 -3.12 -2.00
CA SER A 71 8.95 -4.25 -2.10
C SER A 71 10.36 -3.74 -2.40
N THR A 72 11.36 -4.37 -1.80
CA THR A 72 12.77 -4.06 -2.10
C THR A 72 13.11 -4.34 -3.57
N ASP A 73 12.39 -5.25 -4.21
CA ASP A 73 12.57 -5.59 -5.63
C ASP A 73 12.19 -4.40 -6.53
N ASP A 74 11.25 -3.57 -6.10
CA ASP A 74 10.75 -2.42 -6.88
C ASP A 74 11.65 -1.17 -6.70
N PHE A 75 12.64 -1.21 -5.79
CA PHE A 75 13.48 -0.04 -5.47
C PHE A 75 14.35 0.47 -6.63
N ASN A 76 14.64 -0.37 -7.62
CA ASN A 76 15.45 0.02 -8.77
C ASN A 76 14.63 0.78 -9.81
N ASP A 77 13.34 0.48 -9.93
CA ASP A 77 12.43 1.08 -10.90
C ASP A 77 11.56 2.20 -10.31
N LEU A 78 11.56 2.32 -8.97
CA LEU A 78 10.85 3.33 -8.21
C LEU A 78 11.09 4.75 -8.75
N ASN A 79 10.02 5.53 -8.85
CA ASN A 79 10.10 6.92 -9.27
C ASN A 79 11.11 7.69 -8.40
N PRO A 80 12.06 8.45 -8.99
CA PRO A 80 13.14 9.12 -8.23
C PRO A 80 12.64 10.17 -7.24
N LEU A 81 11.38 10.63 -7.37
CA LEU A 81 10.76 11.55 -6.43
C LEU A 81 10.23 10.85 -5.16
N ILE A 82 10.22 9.52 -5.15
CA ILE A 82 9.80 8.71 -4.01
C ILE A 82 11.07 8.18 -3.32
N GLY A 83 11.20 8.44 -2.02
CA GLY A 83 12.31 7.90 -1.24
C GLY A 83 12.25 6.37 -1.15
N LYS A 84 13.41 5.72 -1.19
CA LYS A 84 13.53 4.27 -1.00
C LYS A 84 13.28 3.92 0.47
N ARG A 85 12.04 3.53 0.77
CA ARG A 85 11.61 3.07 2.10
C ARG A 85 10.64 1.92 1.93
N VAL A 86 10.79 0.89 2.75
CA VAL A 86 9.93 -0.29 2.72
C VAL A 86 8.50 0.06 3.15
N CYS A 87 8.33 1.05 4.04
CA CYS A 87 7.01 1.41 4.54
C CYS A 87 6.89 2.93 4.77
N TRP A 88 5.80 3.49 4.25
CA TRP A 88 5.31 4.84 4.51
C TRP A 88 3.97 4.74 5.24
N LYS A 89 3.73 5.61 6.23
CA LYS A 89 2.57 5.50 7.11
C LYS A 89 2.05 6.88 7.49
N THR A 90 0.75 7.10 7.31
CA THR A 90 0.08 8.27 7.89
C THR A 90 -1.21 7.92 8.61
N ASN A 91 -1.47 8.66 9.68
CA ASN A 91 -2.77 8.77 10.35
C ASN A 91 -3.33 10.21 10.28
N SER A 92 -2.72 11.07 9.45
CA SER A 92 -3.13 12.46 9.31
C SER A 92 -4.46 12.55 8.55
N LYS A 93 -5.53 12.90 9.25
CA LYS A 93 -6.85 13.14 8.63
C LYS A 93 -6.80 14.14 7.49
N ALA A 94 -6.00 15.20 7.63
CA ALA A 94 -5.83 16.21 6.59
C ALA A 94 -5.19 15.63 5.33
N LEU A 95 -4.18 14.77 5.48
CA LEU A 95 -3.54 14.11 4.35
C LEU A 95 -4.46 13.09 3.68
N LEU A 96 -5.16 12.27 4.47
CA LEU A 96 -6.13 11.30 3.96
C LEU A 96 -7.27 11.99 3.19
N MET A 97 -7.78 13.13 3.68
CA MET A 97 -8.80 13.92 2.98
C MET A 97 -8.27 14.49 1.65
N LYS A 98 -7.00 14.93 1.61
CA LYS A 98 -6.35 15.35 0.35
C LYS A 98 -6.20 14.18 -0.62
N MET A 99 -5.78 13.01 -0.13
CA MET A 99 -5.70 11.79 -0.93
C MET A 99 -7.07 11.45 -1.51
N LYS A 100 -8.14 11.36 -0.70
CA LYS A 100 -9.51 11.11 -1.20
C LYS A 100 -9.95 12.06 -2.30
N LYS A 101 -9.61 13.35 -2.18
CA LYS A 101 -9.95 14.35 -3.20
C LYS A 101 -9.17 14.18 -4.50
N ASP A 102 -7.87 13.91 -4.41
CA ASP A 102 -6.96 13.95 -5.55
C ASP A 102 -6.70 12.56 -6.18
N TRP A 103 -7.00 11.49 -5.47
CA TRP A 103 -6.84 10.09 -5.92
C TRP A 103 -8.00 9.69 -6.83
N VAL A 104 -8.00 10.32 -8.00
CA VAL A 104 -8.87 10.01 -9.13
C VAL A 104 -8.09 9.17 -10.12
N PHE A 105 -8.61 8.00 -10.44
CA PHE A 105 -7.96 7.05 -11.35
C PHE A 105 -8.84 6.75 -12.55
N LYS A 106 -8.22 6.61 -13.71
CA LYS A 106 -8.83 6.17 -14.94
C LYS A 106 -8.71 4.65 -15.04
N TYR A 107 -9.85 3.96 -15.13
CA TYR A 107 -9.87 2.52 -15.37
C TYR A 107 -9.44 2.21 -16.81
N ARG A 108 -8.55 1.23 -16.98
CA ARG A 108 -8.15 0.72 -18.30
C ARG A 108 -8.55 -0.74 -18.43
N GLU A 109 -9.53 -0.99 -19.29
CA GLU A 109 -9.97 -2.34 -19.64
C GLU A 109 -8.88 -3.05 -20.47
N ASN A 110 -8.69 -4.35 -20.23
CA ASN A 110 -7.70 -5.18 -20.93
C ASN A 110 -6.24 -4.70 -20.84
N SER A 111 -5.90 -3.93 -19.81
CA SER A 111 -4.49 -3.67 -19.50
C SER A 111 -3.86 -4.96 -18.97
N ASP A 112 -2.75 -5.38 -19.56
CA ASP A 112 -1.96 -6.49 -19.05
C ASP A 112 -1.56 -6.20 -17.60
N MET A 113 -2.06 -7.03 -16.69
CA MET A 113 -1.74 -6.97 -15.27
C MET A 113 -0.46 -7.75 -15.03
N GLY A 114 0.60 -7.03 -14.65
CA GLY A 114 1.85 -7.63 -14.24
C GLY A 114 1.79 -8.18 -12.80
N THR A 115 2.83 -8.89 -12.40
CA THR A 115 3.04 -9.20 -10.98
C THR A 115 3.33 -7.92 -10.22
N VAL A 116 2.60 -7.66 -9.13
CA VAL A 116 2.77 -6.48 -8.28
C VAL A 116 3.20 -6.93 -6.89
N ASN A 117 4.32 -6.40 -6.40
CA ASN A 117 4.91 -6.79 -5.11
C ASN A 117 4.70 -5.71 -4.03
N SER A 118 4.52 -4.46 -4.43
CA SER A 118 4.21 -3.35 -3.53
C SER A 118 2.71 -3.24 -3.27
N SER A 119 2.32 -2.68 -2.12
CA SER A 119 0.91 -2.62 -1.71
C SER A 119 0.54 -1.32 -1.00
N PHE A 120 -0.72 -0.91 -1.17
CA PHE A 120 -1.37 0.15 -0.41
C PHE A 120 -2.45 -0.46 0.46
N TYR A 121 -2.45 -0.06 1.74
CA TYR A 121 -3.43 -0.50 2.72
C TYR A 121 -4.10 0.71 3.36
N LEU A 122 -5.41 0.62 3.53
CA LEU A 122 -6.17 1.54 4.36
C LEU A 122 -6.83 0.77 5.51
N VAL A 123 -6.60 1.26 6.71
CA VAL A 123 -7.05 0.65 7.96
C VAL A 123 -7.94 1.65 8.70
N GLN A 124 -9.09 1.18 9.19
CA GLN A 124 -9.99 1.92 10.07
C GLN A 124 -10.17 1.13 11.36
N ASP A 125 -9.84 1.74 12.50
CA ASP A 125 -9.98 1.15 13.84
C ASP A 125 -9.33 -0.23 13.96
N GLY A 126 -8.15 -0.39 13.34
CA GLY A 126 -7.38 -1.64 13.33
C GLY A 126 -7.85 -2.68 12.30
N VAL A 127 -8.92 -2.41 11.56
CA VAL A 127 -9.46 -3.29 10.52
C VAL A 127 -9.08 -2.77 9.14
N MET A 128 -8.53 -3.63 8.29
CA MET A 128 -8.26 -3.26 6.90
C MET A 128 -9.57 -3.13 6.13
N VAL A 129 -9.74 -2.00 5.43
CA VAL A 129 -10.95 -1.70 4.65
C VAL A 129 -10.67 -1.52 3.15
N PHE A 130 -9.40 -1.32 2.78
CA PHE A 130 -8.98 -1.28 1.38
C PHE A 130 -7.56 -1.82 1.22
N GLU A 131 -7.35 -2.60 0.15
CA GLU A 131 -6.07 -3.16 -0.25
C GLU A 131 -5.93 -3.11 -1.77
N SER A 132 -4.75 -2.67 -2.22
CA SER A 132 -4.38 -2.69 -3.62
C SER A 132 -2.91 -3.02 -3.77
N GLY A 133 -2.58 -3.81 -4.79
CA GLY A 133 -1.24 -3.76 -5.35
C GLY A 133 -0.98 -2.36 -5.89
N ILE A 134 0.24 -1.86 -5.78
CA ILE A 134 0.63 -0.57 -6.35
C ILE A 134 1.85 -0.70 -7.22
N VAL A 135 1.89 0.07 -8.29
CA VAL A 135 3.09 0.28 -9.10
C VAL A 135 3.49 1.74 -8.93
N LEU A 136 4.76 1.99 -8.65
CA LEU A 136 5.29 3.31 -8.29
C LEU A 136 6.51 3.69 -9.14
N ASP A 137 6.61 3.11 -10.32
CA ASP A 137 7.78 3.23 -11.18
C ASP A 137 7.89 4.64 -11.79
N LYS A 138 9.06 4.94 -12.36
CA LYS A 138 9.27 6.22 -13.07
C LYS A 138 8.29 6.45 -14.23
N ASN A 139 7.88 5.37 -14.91
CA ASN A 139 7.05 5.43 -16.12
C ASN A 139 5.58 5.14 -15.86
N ASN A 140 5.30 4.27 -14.89
CA ASN A 140 3.96 3.77 -14.60
C ASN A 140 3.67 3.95 -13.12
N GLN A 141 2.55 4.58 -12.81
CA GLN A 141 2.03 4.63 -11.45
C GLN A 141 0.57 4.20 -11.49
N GLY A 142 0.12 3.49 -10.46
CA GLY A 142 -1.27 3.05 -10.41
C GLY A 142 -1.58 2.04 -9.34
N LEU A 143 -2.85 1.69 -9.31
CA LEU A 143 -3.43 0.67 -8.44
C LEU A 143 -3.79 -0.54 -9.29
N GLN A 144 -3.50 -1.73 -8.78
CA GLN A 144 -3.83 -3.00 -9.42
C GLN A 144 -4.42 -3.98 -8.42
N ASN A 145 -5.51 -4.64 -8.79
CA ASN A 145 -6.08 -5.75 -8.04
C ASN A 145 -6.86 -6.68 -8.97
N SER A 146 -6.95 -7.96 -8.65
CA SER A 146 -7.76 -8.94 -9.38
C SER A 146 -9.24 -8.57 -9.47
N LYS A 147 -9.78 -7.79 -8.52
CA LYS A 147 -11.18 -7.36 -8.50
C LYS A 147 -11.53 -6.31 -9.56
N TYR A 148 -10.61 -5.38 -9.85
CA TYR A 148 -10.90 -4.21 -10.70
C TYR A 148 -9.85 -3.94 -11.76
N GLY A 149 -8.88 -4.82 -11.96
CA GLY A 149 -7.87 -4.64 -13.00
C GLY A 149 -6.85 -3.55 -12.64
N TRP A 150 -6.45 -2.79 -13.66
CA TRP A 150 -5.50 -1.68 -13.58
C TRP A 150 -6.19 -0.32 -13.56
N MET A 151 -5.76 0.55 -12.66
CA MET A 151 -6.23 1.93 -12.50
C MET A 151 -5.04 2.89 -12.52
N GLN A 152 -4.97 3.74 -13.54
CA GLN A 152 -3.91 4.73 -13.70
C GLN A 152 -4.38 6.07 -13.13
N PRO A 153 -3.59 6.81 -12.34
CA PRO A 153 -4.02 8.09 -11.80
C PRO A 153 -4.21 9.09 -12.95
N VAL A 154 -5.28 9.88 -12.89
CA VAL A 154 -5.54 10.96 -13.86
C VAL A 154 -4.42 12.01 -13.78
N ASN A 155 -3.91 12.26 -12.57
CA ASN A 155 -2.71 13.04 -12.34
C ASN A 155 -1.51 12.10 -12.15
N GLY A 156 -0.58 12.06 -13.11
CA GLY A 156 0.61 11.20 -13.07
C GLY A 156 1.54 11.41 -11.87
N MET A 157 1.33 12.47 -11.07
CA MET A 157 2.08 12.77 -9.86
C MET A 157 1.31 12.47 -8.56
N ALA A 158 0.15 11.79 -8.66
CA ALA A 158 -0.74 11.55 -7.52
C ALA A 158 -0.04 10.86 -6.34
N PHE A 159 0.83 9.88 -6.57
CA PHE A 159 1.54 9.22 -5.47
C PHE A 159 2.72 10.07 -4.97
N CYS A 160 3.56 10.58 -5.88
CA CYS A 160 4.75 11.37 -5.54
C CYS A 160 4.41 12.59 -4.66
N LYS A 161 3.28 13.26 -4.92
CA LYS A 161 2.82 14.43 -4.17
C LYS A 161 2.54 14.12 -2.69
N TYR A 162 2.05 12.93 -2.38
CA TYR A 162 1.61 12.57 -1.02
C TYR A 162 2.64 11.77 -0.25
N LEU A 163 3.52 11.04 -0.93
CA LEU A 163 4.62 10.31 -0.33
C LEU A 163 5.64 11.22 0.38
N GLN A 164 5.77 12.48 -0.03
CA GLN A 164 6.61 13.45 0.69
C GLN A 164 6.01 13.89 2.04
N GLY A 165 4.70 13.72 2.25
CA GLY A 165 4.00 14.06 3.49
C GLY A 165 3.59 12.84 4.32
N LEU A 166 3.90 11.63 3.86
CA LEU A 166 3.70 10.35 4.54
C LEU A 166 4.86 10.01 5.49
#